data_AF-A0A2R6EX65-F1
#
_entry.id   AF-A0A2R6EX65-F1
#
_cell.length_a   1.000
_cell.length_b   1.000
_cell.length_c   1.000
_cell.angle_alpha   90.00
_cell.angle_beta   90.00
_cell.angle_gamma   90.00
#
_symmetry.space_group_name_H-M   'P 1'
#
loop_
_entity.id
_entity.type
_entity.pdbx_description
1 polymer ?
#
loop_
_entity_poly.entity_id
_entity_poly.type
_entity_poly.pdbx_seq_one_letter_code
_entity_poly.pdbx_strand_id
1 'polypeptide(L)'
;LAFVFVIPMNFLIQAYGSTILSERINRRGELLLVSPVSRYDIIAGKTLPYFAGAMAVEAAIAVSVFSLLQGKLGGVVSVIAVAPLVLLFLGATFLGAMFARSFKELTFVTVTITVSLTSYAFVPAIFTDVDEIALISPLTLVVRELQGEAISLGSIVFSTTPPLLVALVCFGLGAGLYREEDMFAQRSVPGRVIDALAGPITRRWHVGVMTAVLVPFVFVAQLLAIAALFALGEIAIVLLFVVVAITEELGALVLGFASGLGFFLAEKIALLAQLVGLEQLAAGEAGLSGGVAPESGPVLLLFLLAPLALHAVTASISAVGASRGKGQYLIAVAIAMGVHLAYNLGVVLTYVQ
;
A
#
# COMPACT_ATOMS: atom_id res chain seq x y z
N LEU A 1 0.66 -7.86 22.76
CA LEU A 1 1.60 -6.75 23.06
C LEU A 1 1.67 -5.74 21.91
N ALA A 2 1.86 -6.19 20.68
CA ALA A 2 1.87 -5.33 19.48
C ALA A 2 0.66 -4.37 19.35
N PHE A 3 -0.52 -4.74 19.88
CA PHE A 3 -1.73 -3.91 19.90
C PHE A 3 -1.53 -2.51 20.50
N VAL A 4 -0.65 -2.39 21.49
CA VAL A 4 -0.40 -1.13 22.20
C VAL A 4 0.17 -0.05 21.26
N PHE A 5 0.85 -0.42 20.18
CA PHE A 5 1.46 0.49 19.21
C PHE A 5 0.49 1.05 18.15
N VAL A 6 -0.76 0.58 18.12
CA VAL A 6 -1.76 1.03 17.13
C VAL A 6 -2.89 1.83 17.78
N ILE A 7 -3.16 1.60 19.07
CA ILE A 7 -4.18 2.35 19.81
C ILE A 7 -3.96 3.87 19.74
N PRO A 8 -2.73 4.42 19.99
CA PRO A 8 -2.53 5.87 19.95
C PRO A 8 -2.83 6.45 18.57
N MET A 9 -2.54 5.70 17.50
CA MET A 9 -2.79 6.12 16.13
C MET A 9 -4.27 6.32 15.84
N ASN A 10 -5.14 5.46 16.38
CA ASN A 10 -6.59 5.58 16.18
C ASN A 10 -7.16 6.91 16.69
N PHE A 11 -6.58 7.48 17.76
CA PHE A 11 -6.99 8.79 18.29
C PHE A 11 -6.32 9.94 17.53
N LEU A 12 -5.02 9.81 17.28
CA LEU A 12 -4.22 10.83 16.59
C LEU A 12 -4.80 11.16 15.21
N ILE A 13 -5.15 10.14 14.43
CA ILE A 13 -5.65 10.37 13.07
C ILE A 13 -7.02 11.05 13.06
N GLN A 14 -7.85 10.87 14.09
CA GLN A 14 -9.13 11.57 14.19
C GLN A 14 -8.92 13.07 14.41
N ALA A 15 -7.98 13.42 15.30
CA ALA A 15 -7.61 14.80 15.55
C ALA A 15 -6.99 15.43 14.29
N TYR A 16 -6.07 14.73 13.64
CA TYR A 16 -5.39 15.18 12.43
C TYR A 16 -6.37 15.35 11.24
N GLY A 17 -7.21 14.35 10.95
CA GLY A 17 -8.18 14.44 9.87
C GLY A 17 -9.18 15.59 10.07
N SER A 18 -9.56 15.85 11.33
CA SER A 18 -10.49 16.93 11.67
C SER A 18 -9.91 18.32 11.42
N THR A 19 -8.60 18.53 11.61
CA THR A 19 -7.97 19.82 11.30
C THR A 19 -7.93 20.07 9.80
N ILE A 20 -7.58 19.05 9.01
CA ILE A 20 -7.59 19.13 7.54
C ILE A 20 -9.00 19.42 7.01
N LEU A 21 -10.02 18.72 7.52
CA LEU A 21 -11.40 18.95 7.10
C LEU A 21 -11.91 20.34 7.51
N SER A 22 -11.55 20.80 8.71
CA SER A 22 -11.96 22.12 9.23
C SER A 22 -11.48 23.26 8.35
N GLU A 23 -10.31 23.12 7.73
CA GLU A 23 -9.78 24.13 6.81
C GLU A 23 -10.57 24.23 5.51
N ARG A 24 -11.06 23.08 5.04
CA ARG A 24 -11.87 22.98 3.83
C ARG A 24 -13.28 23.51 4.06
N ILE A 25 -13.97 23.02 5.10
CA ILE A 25 -15.37 23.37 5.35
C ILE A 25 -15.50 24.82 5.81
N ASN A 26 -14.58 25.32 6.64
CA ASN A 26 -14.65 26.69 7.16
C ASN A 26 -13.92 27.72 6.28
N ARG A 27 -13.47 27.34 5.07
CA ARG A 27 -12.68 28.19 4.15
C ARG A 27 -11.42 28.81 4.77
N ARG A 28 -10.94 28.30 5.91
CA ARG A 28 -9.71 28.78 6.57
C ARG A 28 -8.46 28.48 5.75
N GLY A 29 -8.53 27.49 4.86
CA GLY A 29 -7.44 27.14 3.94
C GLY A 29 -7.15 28.22 2.89
N GLU A 30 -8.07 29.15 2.61
CA GLU A 30 -7.86 30.19 1.60
C GLU A 30 -6.69 31.10 1.94
N LEU A 31 -6.59 31.48 3.21
CA LEU A 31 -5.48 32.31 3.71
C LEU A 31 -4.13 31.62 3.55
N LEU A 32 -4.11 30.28 3.61
CA LEU A 32 -2.89 29.48 3.44
C LEU A 32 -2.53 29.34 1.96
N LEU A 33 -3.51 29.18 1.07
CA LEU A 33 -3.25 29.06 -0.38
C LEU A 33 -2.75 30.36 -1.01
N VAL A 34 -3.08 31.51 -0.43
CA VAL A 34 -2.63 32.84 -0.91
C VAL A 34 -1.31 33.27 -0.26
N SER A 35 -0.88 32.60 0.82
CA SER A 35 0.38 32.90 1.48
C SER A 35 1.59 32.45 0.64
N PRO A 36 2.77 33.10 0.75
CA PRO A 36 3.94 32.80 -0.08
C PRO A 36 4.69 31.54 0.38
N VAL A 37 3.96 30.50 0.81
CA VAL A 37 4.51 29.19 1.18
C VAL A 37 4.00 28.12 0.22
N SER A 38 4.83 27.11 -0.03
CA SER A 38 4.39 26.03 -0.90
C SER A 38 3.36 25.15 -0.19
N ARG A 39 2.50 24.48 -0.95
CA ARG A 39 1.57 23.47 -0.41
C ARG A 39 2.30 22.39 0.39
N TYR A 40 3.53 22.03 0.01
CA TYR A 40 4.32 21.03 0.73
C TYR A 40 4.74 21.54 2.10
N ASP A 41 5.10 22.82 2.22
CA ASP A 41 5.42 23.45 3.51
C ASP A 41 4.19 23.49 4.42
N ILE A 42 3.02 23.80 3.88
CA ILE A 42 1.76 23.82 4.62
C ILE A 42 1.41 22.43 5.15
N ILE A 43 1.50 21.41 4.29
CA ILE A 43 1.19 20.02 4.63
C ILE A 43 2.22 19.48 5.63
N ALA A 44 3.51 19.71 5.40
CA ALA A 44 4.57 19.27 6.29
C ALA A 44 4.48 19.97 7.66
N GLY A 45 4.31 21.29 7.67
CA GLY A 45 4.17 22.08 8.90
C GLY A 45 2.99 21.65 9.77
N LYS A 46 1.91 21.17 9.16
CA LYS A 46 0.77 20.59 9.89
C LYS A 46 0.97 19.16 10.31
N THR A 47 1.53 18.33 9.45
CA THR A 47 1.72 16.90 9.73
C THR A 47 2.81 16.68 10.79
N LEU A 48 3.86 17.50 10.78
CA LEU A 48 5.04 17.32 11.61
C LEU A 48 4.74 17.30 13.12
N PRO A 49 3.90 18.18 13.71
CA PRO A 49 3.49 18.08 15.11
C PRO A 49 2.78 16.76 15.46
N TYR A 50 1.91 16.25 14.58
CA TYR A 50 1.22 14.97 14.81
C TYR A 50 2.18 13.80 14.69
N PHE A 51 3.08 13.83 13.71
CA PHE A 51 4.13 12.83 13.57
C PHE A 51 5.08 12.83 14.78
N ALA A 52 5.55 14.00 15.21
CA ALA A 52 6.43 14.11 16.38
C ALA A 52 5.74 13.65 17.66
N GLY A 53 4.48 14.04 17.88
CA GLY A 53 3.68 13.59 19.02
C GLY A 53 3.43 12.08 19.00
N ALA A 54 3.11 11.52 17.84
CA ALA A 54 3.00 10.08 17.63
C ALA A 54 4.30 9.36 17.99
N MET A 55 5.41 9.77 17.37
CA MET A 55 6.71 9.14 17.59
C MET A 55 7.16 9.24 19.04
N ALA A 56 6.85 10.34 19.74
CA ALA A 56 7.14 10.46 21.16
C ALA A 56 6.35 9.45 22.00
N VAL A 57 5.06 9.26 21.72
CA VAL A 57 4.21 8.27 22.40
C VAL A 57 4.68 6.84 22.07
N GLU A 58 4.90 6.55 20.79
CA GLU A 58 5.35 5.23 20.34
C GLU A 58 6.75 4.88 20.88
N ALA A 59 7.67 5.86 20.96
CA ALA A 59 8.97 5.67 21.59
C ALA A 59 8.86 5.46 23.10
N ALA A 60 7.98 6.18 23.79
CA ALA A 60 7.73 5.94 25.20
C ALA A 60 7.19 4.52 25.43
N ILE A 61 6.26 4.06 24.59
CA ILE A 61 5.74 2.67 24.62
C ILE A 61 6.87 1.67 24.35
N ALA A 62 7.63 1.85 23.27
CA ALA A 62 8.73 0.97 22.88
C ALA A 62 9.75 0.80 24.00
N VAL A 63 10.28 1.91 24.51
CA VAL A 63 11.31 1.90 25.55
C VAL A 63 10.77 1.33 26.86
N SER A 64 9.55 1.70 27.25
CA SER A 64 8.94 1.22 28.51
C SER A 64 8.69 -0.28 28.46
N VAL A 65 8.04 -0.77 27.41
CA VAL A 65 7.70 -2.18 27.24
C VAL A 65 8.97 -3.03 27.11
N PHE A 66 9.95 -2.58 26.32
CA PHE A 66 11.23 -3.29 26.19
C PHE A 66 11.97 -3.36 27.53
N SER A 67 12.07 -2.24 28.25
CA SER A 67 12.76 -2.19 29.54
C SER A 67 12.09 -3.09 30.59
N LEU A 68 10.75 -3.15 30.59
CA LEU A 68 9.98 -4.02 31.49
C LEU A 68 10.20 -5.51 31.20
N LEU A 69 10.35 -5.89 29.93
CA LEU A 69 10.50 -7.29 29.53
C LEU A 69 11.95 -7.78 29.58
N GLN A 70 12.90 -6.96 29.15
CA GLN A 70 14.30 -7.35 28.97
C GLN A 70 15.23 -6.87 30.09
N GLY A 71 14.73 -6.04 31.02
CA GLY A 71 15.51 -5.51 32.16
C GLY A 71 16.67 -4.58 31.76
N LYS A 72 16.70 -4.09 30.52
CA LYS A 72 17.71 -3.19 29.97
C LYS A 72 17.06 -2.16 29.04
N LEU A 73 17.73 -1.02 28.84
CA LEU A 73 17.26 0.00 27.89
C LEU A 73 17.40 -0.51 26.44
N GLY A 74 16.42 -0.20 25.61
CA GLY A 74 16.36 -0.57 24.18
C GLY A 74 15.04 -0.13 23.55
N GLY A 75 14.58 -0.81 22.51
CA GLY A 75 13.37 -0.44 21.77
C GLY A 75 13.63 0.44 20.55
N VAL A 76 14.89 0.62 20.13
CA VAL A 76 15.24 1.47 18.99
C VAL A 76 14.70 0.89 17.69
N VAL A 77 14.75 -0.43 17.53
CA VAL A 77 14.24 -1.08 16.31
C VAL A 77 12.72 -0.94 16.25
N SER A 78 12.04 -1.04 17.38
CA SER A 78 10.60 -0.84 17.50
C SER A 78 10.20 0.57 17.07
N VAL A 79 10.95 1.60 17.50
CA VAL A 79 10.70 2.98 17.07
C VAL A 79 10.87 3.15 15.56
N ILE A 80 11.94 2.58 14.99
CA ILE A 80 12.19 2.63 13.54
C ILE A 80 11.08 1.90 12.76
N ALA A 81 10.66 0.74 13.25
CA ALA A 81 9.64 -0.09 12.61
C ALA A 81 8.25 0.59 12.62
N VAL A 82 7.92 1.32 13.68
CA VAL A 82 6.61 1.99 13.82
C VAL A 82 6.53 3.28 13.02
N ALA A 83 7.65 3.97 12.76
CA ALA A 83 7.62 5.25 12.03
C ALA A 83 6.92 5.20 10.64
N PRO A 84 7.18 4.21 9.76
CA PRO A 84 6.41 4.04 8.53
C PRO A 84 4.92 3.83 8.74
N LEU A 85 4.51 3.12 9.81
CA LEU A 85 3.10 2.92 10.13
C LEU A 85 2.45 4.24 10.56
N VAL A 86 3.12 5.04 11.39
CA VAL A 86 2.64 6.38 11.77
C VAL A 86 2.45 7.24 10.52
N LEU A 87 3.43 7.28 9.62
CA LEU A 87 3.35 8.02 8.36
C LEU A 87 2.23 7.50 7.46
N LEU A 88 2.02 6.19 7.41
CA LEU A 88 0.94 5.57 6.63
C LEU A 88 -0.44 5.98 7.16
N PHE A 89 -0.64 5.91 8.48
CA PHE A 89 -1.87 6.34 9.14
C PHE A 89 -2.15 7.83 8.90
N LEU A 90 -1.14 8.69 9.05
CA LEU A 90 -1.26 10.13 8.79
C LEU A 90 -1.52 10.40 7.30
N GLY A 91 -0.77 9.79 6.40
CA GLY A 91 -0.89 9.98 4.95
C GLY A 91 -2.26 9.54 4.43
N ALA A 92 -2.71 8.35 4.80
CA ALA A 92 -4.04 7.85 4.42
C ALA A 92 -5.15 8.76 4.96
N THR A 93 -4.99 9.26 6.20
CA THR A 93 -5.96 10.18 6.82
C THR A 93 -5.97 11.54 6.14
N PHE A 94 -4.80 12.07 5.77
CA PHE A 94 -4.70 13.32 5.02
C PHE A 94 -5.46 13.20 3.69
N LEU A 95 -5.16 12.15 2.91
CA LEU A 95 -5.85 11.89 1.65
C LEU A 95 -7.36 11.67 1.86
N GLY A 96 -7.74 10.90 2.88
CA GLY A 96 -9.13 10.66 3.25
C GLY A 96 -9.89 11.93 3.66
N ALA A 97 -9.26 12.84 4.39
CA ALA A 97 -9.82 14.13 4.75
C ALA A 97 -9.95 15.09 3.55
N MET A 98 -9.06 14.96 2.55
CA MET A 98 -9.24 15.63 1.26
C MET A 98 -10.45 15.06 0.49
N PHE A 99 -10.86 13.82 0.73
CA PHE A 99 -12.06 13.24 0.11
C PHE A 99 -13.36 13.53 0.85
N ALA A 100 -13.34 13.56 2.18
CA ALA A 100 -14.53 13.73 3.01
C ALA A 100 -15.20 15.10 2.78
N ARG A 101 -16.53 15.14 2.72
CA ARG A 101 -17.30 16.40 2.56
C ARG A 101 -17.87 16.91 3.87
N SER A 102 -17.90 16.08 4.91
CA SER A 102 -18.44 16.41 6.22
C SER A 102 -17.71 15.63 7.31
N PHE A 103 -17.85 16.06 8.57
CA PHE A 103 -17.26 15.34 9.71
C PHE A 103 -17.81 13.92 9.83
N LYS A 104 -19.09 13.70 9.48
CA LYS A 104 -19.70 12.36 9.44
C LYS A 104 -19.02 11.47 8.39
N GLU A 105 -18.78 11.99 7.18
CA GLU A 105 -18.04 11.25 6.15
C GLU A 105 -16.59 10.99 6.55
N LEU A 106 -15.93 11.96 7.17
CA LEU A 106 -14.58 11.78 7.69
C LEU A 106 -14.53 10.66 8.72
N THR A 107 -15.50 10.57 9.64
CA THR A 107 -15.56 9.45 10.58
C THR A 107 -15.62 8.11 9.86
N PHE A 108 -16.49 7.94 8.85
CA PHE A 108 -16.55 6.70 8.06
C PHE A 108 -15.22 6.39 7.35
N VAL A 109 -14.58 7.40 6.77
CA VAL A 109 -13.28 7.26 6.10
C VAL A 109 -12.20 6.86 7.10
N THR A 110 -12.12 7.54 8.25
CA THR A 110 -11.13 7.21 9.29
C THR A 110 -11.36 5.82 9.88
N VAL A 111 -12.61 5.38 10.08
CA VAL A 111 -12.90 4.00 10.52
C VAL A 111 -12.45 2.99 9.48
N THR A 112 -12.66 3.27 8.19
CA THR A 112 -12.17 2.39 7.12
C THR A 112 -10.65 2.32 7.15
N ILE A 113 -9.97 3.47 7.28
CA ILE A 113 -8.51 3.56 7.39
C ILE A 113 -8.01 2.77 8.62
N THR A 114 -8.59 2.98 9.80
CA THR A 114 -8.15 2.28 11.01
C THR A 114 -8.34 0.80 10.89
N VAL A 115 -9.51 0.32 10.45
CA VAL A 115 -9.78 -1.13 10.31
C VAL A 115 -8.81 -1.76 9.30
N SER A 116 -8.66 -1.17 8.11
CA SER A 116 -7.79 -1.72 7.06
C SER A 116 -6.31 -1.71 7.47
N LEU A 117 -5.80 -0.58 7.99
CA LEU A 117 -4.39 -0.47 8.35
C LEU A 117 -4.04 -1.23 9.65
N THR A 118 -4.98 -1.34 10.58
CA THR A 118 -4.85 -2.21 11.76
C THR A 118 -4.76 -3.66 11.31
N SER A 119 -5.61 -4.10 10.38
CA SER A 119 -5.50 -5.46 9.81
C SER A 119 -4.14 -5.69 9.14
N TYR A 120 -3.65 -4.75 8.34
CA TYR A 120 -2.30 -4.84 7.75
C TYR A 120 -1.18 -4.93 8.80
N ALA A 121 -1.26 -4.11 9.85
CA ALA A 121 -0.26 -4.11 10.91
C ALA A 121 -0.32 -5.38 11.78
N PHE A 122 -1.50 -5.96 12.02
CA PHE A 122 -1.66 -7.09 12.95
C PHE A 122 -1.65 -8.46 12.32
N VAL A 123 -2.40 -8.66 11.24
CA VAL A 123 -2.65 -10.01 10.70
C VAL A 123 -1.34 -10.74 10.41
N PRO A 124 -0.34 -10.14 9.74
CA PRO A 124 0.93 -10.82 9.51
C PRO A 124 1.72 -11.03 10.82
N ALA A 125 1.70 -10.06 11.73
CA ALA A 125 2.45 -10.12 12.99
C ALA A 125 1.95 -11.18 13.99
N ILE A 126 0.74 -11.72 13.78
CA ILE A 126 0.24 -12.86 14.57
C ILE A 126 1.03 -14.14 14.25
N PHE A 127 1.53 -14.28 13.02
CA PHE A 127 2.29 -15.43 12.57
C PHE A 127 3.79 -15.28 12.84
N THR A 128 4.17 -14.71 13.99
CA THR A 128 5.59 -14.40 14.31
C THR A 128 6.50 -15.63 14.29
N ASP A 129 5.95 -16.82 14.55
CA ASP A 129 6.64 -18.11 14.46
C ASP A 129 6.82 -18.62 13.01
N VAL A 130 6.20 -17.96 12.01
CA VAL A 130 6.35 -18.23 10.58
C VAL A 130 7.07 -17.04 9.95
N ASP A 131 8.39 -17.13 9.93
CA ASP A 131 9.31 -16.02 9.67
C ASP A 131 8.93 -15.15 8.46
N GLU A 132 8.60 -15.78 7.35
CA GLU A 132 8.38 -15.14 6.06
C GLU A 132 7.11 -14.29 6.02
N ILE A 133 6.02 -14.78 6.61
CA ILE A 133 4.72 -14.08 6.62
C ILE A 133 4.75 -12.95 7.64
N ALA A 134 5.39 -13.19 8.78
CA ALA A 134 5.47 -12.20 9.83
C ALA A 134 6.12 -10.91 9.32
N LEU A 135 7.20 -11.01 8.54
CA LEU A 135 7.96 -9.85 8.06
C LEU A 135 7.18 -8.87 7.17
N ILE A 136 6.00 -9.25 6.68
CA ILE A 136 5.09 -8.36 5.95
C ILE A 136 4.69 -7.13 6.80
N SER A 137 4.57 -7.29 8.12
CA SER A 137 4.21 -6.22 9.03
C SER A 137 5.41 -5.70 9.83
N PRO A 138 5.62 -4.37 9.91
CA PRO A 138 6.64 -3.79 10.78
C PRO A 138 6.47 -4.14 12.26
N LEU A 139 5.24 -4.45 12.71
CA LEU A 139 5.00 -4.86 14.10
C LEU A 139 5.67 -6.20 14.44
N THR A 140 6.02 -7.01 13.44
CA THR A 140 6.83 -8.20 13.66
C THR A 140 8.21 -7.84 14.19
N LEU A 141 8.85 -6.79 13.65
CA LEU A 141 10.15 -6.33 14.14
C LEU A 141 10.06 -5.87 15.61
N VAL A 142 8.95 -5.24 15.98
CA VAL A 142 8.65 -4.86 17.38
C VAL A 142 8.59 -6.13 18.25
N VAL A 143 7.82 -7.13 17.84
CA VAL A 143 7.67 -8.37 18.63
C VAL A 143 9.00 -9.11 18.78
N ARG A 144 9.78 -9.24 17.70
CA ARG A 144 11.11 -9.88 17.71
C ARG A 144 12.09 -9.15 18.62
N GLU A 145 12.12 -7.82 18.58
CA GLU A 145 12.99 -7.04 19.47
C GLU A 145 12.60 -7.26 20.93
N LEU A 146 11.30 -7.29 21.24
CA LEU A 146 10.79 -7.54 22.59
C LEU A 146 11.07 -8.96 23.08
N GLN A 147 11.15 -9.94 22.18
CA GLN A 147 11.58 -11.32 22.48
C GLN A 147 13.10 -11.46 22.62
N GLY A 148 13.87 -10.44 22.23
CA GLY A 148 15.34 -10.47 22.26
C GLY A 148 15.96 -11.20 21.07
N GLU A 149 15.21 -11.36 19.99
CA GLU A 149 15.68 -12.00 18.76
C GLU A 149 16.58 -11.07 17.93
N ALA A 150 17.48 -11.67 17.15
CA ALA A 150 18.33 -10.92 16.24
C ALA A 150 17.54 -10.47 15.01
N ILE A 151 17.60 -9.17 14.71
CA ILE A 151 16.90 -8.57 13.57
C ILE A 151 17.92 -8.19 12.51
N SER A 152 17.76 -8.74 11.30
CA SER A 152 18.61 -8.40 10.16
C SER A 152 18.22 -7.04 9.56
N LEU A 153 19.18 -6.36 8.93
CA LEU A 153 18.91 -5.12 8.19
C LEU A 153 17.92 -5.36 7.03
N GLY A 154 18.01 -6.51 6.37
CA GLY A 154 17.09 -6.90 5.30
C GLY A 154 15.64 -6.97 5.79
N SER A 155 15.42 -7.56 6.96
CA SER A 155 14.10 -7.61 7.62
C SER A 155 13.54 -6.22 7.91
N ILE A 156 14.39 -5.29 8.37
CA ILE A 156 13.99 -3.90 8.63
C ILE A 156 13.56 -3.23 7.32
N VAL A 157 14.41 -3.27 6.29
CA VAL A 157 14.13 -2.63 5.00
C VAL A 157 12.87 -3.22 4.36
N PHE A 158 12.76 -4.55 4.30
CA PHE A 158 11.63 -5.22 3.68
C PHE A 158 10.30 -4.88 4.35
N SER A 159 10.27 -4.91 5.68
CA SER A 159 9.03 -4.68 6.41
C SER A 159 8.59 -3.20 6.40
N THR A 160 9.55 -2.28 6.46
CA THR A 160 9.28 -0.84 6.58
C THR A 160 9.04 -0.13 5.24
N THR A 161 9.58 -0.66 4.14
CA THR A 161 9.50 0.00 2.82
C THR A 161 8.08 0.08 2.26
N PRO A 162 7.27 -1.00 2.23
CA PRO A 162 5.92 -0.95 1.66
C PRO A 162 5.01 0.10 2.33
N PRO A 163 4.85 0.13 3.67
CA PRO A 163 4.02 1.14 4.31
C PRO A 163 4.56 2.55 4.13
N LEU A 164 5.88 2.74 4.08
CA LEU A 164 6.49 4.04 3.80
C LEU A 164 6.16 4.52 2.38
N LEU A 165 6.28 3.65 1.38
CA LEU A 165 5.95 3.99 -0.01
C LEU A 165 4.47 4.37 -0.14
N VAL A 166 3.56 3.59 0.44
CA VAL A 166 2.12 3.92 0.44
C VAL A 166 1.86 5.25 1.14
N ALA A 167 2.52 5.52 2.27
CA ALA A 167 2.41 6.81 2.97
C ALA A 167 2.80 7.99 2.06
N LEU A 168 3.95 7.89 1.39
CA LEU A 168 4.46 8.91 0.47
C LEU A 168 3.49 9.15 -0.69
N VAL A 169 2.90 8.08 -1.24
CA VAL A 169 1.91 8.20 -2.32
C VAL A 169 0.64 8.89 -1.81
N CYS A 170 0.13 8.51 -0.64
CA CYS A 170 -1.03 9.15 -0.03
C CYS A 170 -0.80 10.66 0.17
N PHE A 171 0.35 11.07 0.70
CA PHE A 171 0.72 12.48 0.83
C PHE A 171 0.83 13.17 -0.53
N GLY A 172 1.45 12.51 -1.52
CA GLY A 172 1.60 13.03 -2.87
C GLY A 172 0.25 13.30 -3.56
N LEU A 173 -0.67 12.33 -3.51
CA LEU A 173 -2.02 12.46 -4.06
C LEU A 173 -2.82 13.54 -3.32
N GLY A 174 -2.74 13.57 -1.99
CA GLY A 174 -3.42 14.58 -1.19
C GLY A 174 -2.87 16.00 -1.44
N ALA A 175 -1.56 16.13 -1.63
CA ALA A 175 -0.93 17.40 -1.99
C ALA A 175 -1.34 17.85 -3.40
N GLY A 176 -1.58 16.90 -4.32
CA GLY A 176 -2.14 17.17 -5.64
C GLY A 176 -3.49 17.90 -5.58
N LEU A 177 -4.34 17.53 -4.61
CA LEU A 177 -5.66 18.12 -4.34
C LEU A 177 -5.62 19.39 -3.49
N TYR A 178 -4.45 19.76 -2.95
CA TYR A 178 -4.29 20.95 -2.11
C TYR A 178 -4.12 22.20 -2.99
N ARG A 179 -5.14 22.48 -3.78
CA ARG A 179 -5.26 23.62 -4.70
C ARG A 179 -6.63 24.26 -4.55
N GLU A 180 -6.75 25.53 -4.91
CA GLU A 180 -7.99 26.29 -4.72
C GLU A 180 -9.17 25.64 -5.44
N GLU A 181 -8.93 25.14 -6.67
CA GLU A 181 -9.93 24.49 -7.51
C GLU A 181 -10.51 23.21 -6.89
N ASP A 182 -9.69 22.41 -6.21
CA ASP A 182 -10.07 21.07 -5.73
C ASP A 182 -10.42 21.07 -4.24
N MET A 183 -9.74 21.92 -3.45
CA MET A 183 -9.88 21.96 -2.00
C MET A 183 -11.31 22.32 -1.59
N PHE A 184 -11.94 23.26 -2.31
CA PHE A 184 -13.28 23.78 -1.98
C PHE A 184 -14.41 23.24 -2.87
N ALA A 185 -14.11 22.50 -3.95
CA ALA A 185 -15.13 21.96 -4.83
C ALA A 185 -16.04 20.90 -4.15
N GLN A 186 -17.36 20.99 -4.31
CA GLN A 186 -18.28 19.98 -3.75
C GLN A 186 -18.46 18.77 -4.67
N ARG A 187 -17.38 18.04 -4.94
CA ARG A 187 -17.41 16.78 -5.69
C ARG A 187 -17.63 15.59 -4.76
N SER A 188 -18.27 14.54 -5.27
CA SER A 188 -18.42 13.27 -4.57
C SER A 188 -17.05 12.60 -4.36
N VAL A 189 -16.97 11.68 -3.40
CA VAL A 189 -15.73 10.93 -3.10
C VAL A 189 -15.13 10.28 -4.36
N PRO A 190 -15.88 9.55 -5.22
CA PRO A 190 -15.31 8.99 -6.45
C PRO A 190 -14.81 10.07 -7.43
N GLY A 191 -15.47 11.22 -7.48
CA GLY A 191 -15.01 12.35 -8.31
C GLY A 191 -13.66 12.86 -7.83
N ARG A 192 -13.48 13.02 -6.52
CA ARG A 192 -12.19 13.46 -5.94
C ARG A 192 -11.08 12.43 -6.09
N VAL A 193 -11.41 11.13 -6.07
CA VAL A 193 -10.45 10.07 -6.40
C VAL A 193 -9.94 10.26 -7.82
N ILE A 194 -10.84 10.46 -8.78
CA ILE A 194 -10.46 10.73 -10.18
C ILE A 194 -9.61 12.00 -10.27
N ASP A 195 -9.96 13.08 -9.58
CA ASP A 195 -9.19 14.32 -9.60
C ASP A 195 -7.78 14.15 -9.02
N ALA A 196 -7.63 13.37 -7.95
CA ALA A 196 -6.33 13.07 -7.34
C ALA A 196 -5.39 12.32 -8.31
N LEU A 197 -5.97 11.43 -9.11
CA LEU A 197 -5.25 10.58 -10.04
C LEU A 197 -4.98 11.27 -11.39
N ALA A 198 -5.96 12.01 -11.90
CA ALA A 198 -5.88 12.69 -13.19
C ALA A 198 -5.17 14.04 -13.09
N GLY A 199 -5.26 14.75 -11.96
CA GLY A 199 -4.67 16.07 -11.78
C GLY A 199 -3.16 16.15 -12.04
N PRO A 200 -2.35 15.15 -11.63
CA PRO A 200 -0.92 15.10 -11.96
C PRO A 200 -0.60 14.75 -13.44
N ILE A 201 -1.58 14.24 -14.20
CA ILE A 201 -1.37 13.74 -15.57
C ILE A 201 -1.52 14.89 -16.56
N THR A 202 -0.39 15.49 -16.97
CA THR A 202 -0.34 16.54 -18.00
C THR A 202 0.25 16.07 -19.32
N ARG A 203 0.99 14.95 -19.31
CA ARG A 203 1.62 14.34 -20.50
C ARG A 203 1.29 12.86 -20.55
N ARG A 204 1.32 12.28 -21.76
CA ARG A 204 0.97 10.86 -22.00
C ARG A 204 1.78 9.87 -21.14
N TRP A 205 3.06 10.16 -20.88
CA TRP A 205 3.91 9.29 -20.06
C TRP A 205 3.63 9.41 -18.56
N HIS A 206 2.96 10.47 -18.08
CA HIS A 206 2.54 10.57 -16.67
C HIS A 206 1.54 9.49 -16.29
N VAL A 207 0.81 8.93 -17.27
CA VAL A 207 -0.08 7.79 -17.03
C VAL A 207 0.73 6.59 -16.54
N GLY A 208 1.86 6.28 -17.19
CA GLY A 208 2.76 5.20 -16.75
C GLY A 208 3.41 5.48 -15.39
N VAL A 209 3.79 6.74 -15.13
CA VAL A 209 4.30 7.15 -13.80
C VAL A 209 3.24 6.97 -12.72
N MET A 210 2.00 7.40 -12.98
CA MET A 210 0.93 7.24 -12.01
C MET A 210 0.66 5.76 -11.74
N THR A 211 0.79 4.87 -12.72
CA THR A 211 0.78 3.42 -12.47
C THR A 211 1.89 2.98 -11.54
N ALA A 212 3.14 3.34 -11.83
CA ALA A 212 4.26 2.98 -10.97
C ALA A 212 4.07 3.53 -9.54
N VAL A 213 3.46 4.71 -9.41
CA VAL A 213 3.16 5.34 -8.11
C VAL A 213 2.04 4.61 -7.34
N LEU A 214 1.08 3.95 -8.01
CA LEU A 214 0.01 3.22 -7.33
C LEU A 214 0.35 1.77 -6.98
N VAL A 215 1.42 1.21 -7.55
CA VAL A 215 1.91 -0.14 -7.25
C VAL A 215 2.01 -0.45 -5.76
N PRO A 216 2.55 0.44 -4.89
CA PRO A 216 2.68 0.13 -3.48
C PRO A 216 1.36 -0.25 -2.80
N PHE A 217 0.21 0.28 -3.26
CA PHE A 217 -1.10 -0.13 -2.76
C PHE A 217 -1.45 -1.56 -3.14
N VAL A 218 -1.22 -1.93 -4.41
CA VAL A 218 -1.46 -3.29 -4.91
C VAL A 218 -0.56 -4.26 -4.15
N PHE A 219 0.72 -3.92 -4.01
CA PHE A 219 1.68 -4.74 -3.29
C PHE A 219 1.29 -4.95 -1.82
N VAL A 220 0.95 -3.88 -1.08
CA VAL A 220 0.49 -4.00 0.32
C VAL A 220 -0.80 -4.81 0.42
N ALA A 221 -1.74 -4.65 -0.51
CA ALA A 221 -2.98 -5.44 -0.53
C ALA A 221 -2.70 -6.94 -0.76
N GLN A 222 -1.77 -7.26 -1.66
CA GLN A 222 -1.34 -8.64 -1.93
C GLN A 222 -0.60 -9.24 -0.75
N LEU A 223 0.32 -8.51 -0.12
CA LEU A 223 0.99 -8.97 1.10
C LEU A 223 -0.02 -9.26 2.23
N LEU A 224 -1.02 -8.40 2.42
CA LEU A 224 -2.10 -8.67 3.36
C LEU A 224 -2.91 -9.90 2.96
N ALA A 225 -3.18 -10.11 1.68
CA ALA A 225 -3.89 -11.28 1.19
C ALA A 225 -3.12 -12.57 1.47
N ILE A 226 -1.81 -12.59 1.25
CA ILE A 226 -0.93 -13.71 1.61
C ILE A 226 -1.08 -14.01 3.10
N ALA A 227 -0.92 -13.01 3.97
CA ALA A 227 -1.02 -13.20 5.41
C ALA A 227 -2.41 -13.67 5.86
N ALA A 228 -3.48 -13.15 5.25
CA ALA A 228 -4.85 -13.48 5.63
C ALA A 228 -5.30 -14.86 5.13
N LEU A 229 -4.83 -15.29 3.97
CA LEU A 229 -5.24 -16.55 3.34
C LEU A 229 -4.33 -17.73 3.70
N PHE A 230 -3.12 -17.47 4.21
CA PHE A 230 -2.12 -18.51 4.49
C PHE A 230 -2.66 -19.70 5.30
N ALA A 231 -3.52 -19.41 6.30
CA ALA A 231 -4.08 -20.45 7.16
C ALA A 231 -5.07 -21.40 6.47
N LEU A 232 -5.39 -21.20 5.19
CA LEU A 232 -6.38 -22.00 4.44
C LEU A 232 -5.79 -23.20 3.68
N GLY A 233 -4.49 -23.51 3.86
CA GLY A 233 -3.84 -24.66 3.23
C GLY A 233 -3.85 -24.58 1.70
N GLU A 234 -4.12 -25.69 1.01
CA GLU A 234 -4.05 -25.77 -0.46
C GLU A 234 -5.02 -24.80 -1.18
N ILE A 235 -6.19 -24.53 -0.59
CA ILE A 235 -7.18 -23.59 -1.15
C ILE A 235 -6.63 -22.16 -1.16
N ALA A 236 -5.68 -21.83 -0.28
CA ALA A 236 -5.04 -20.52 -0.22
C ALA A 236 -4.40 -20.14 -1.55
N ILE A 237 -3.81 -21.09 -2.27
CA ILE A 237 -3.12 -20.83 -3.55
C ILE A 237 -4.11 -20.30 -4.58
N VAL A 238 -5.24 -20.99 -4.78
CA VAL A 238 -6.27 -20.59 -5.74
C VAL A 238 -6.88 -19.24 -5.35
N LEU A 239 -7.22 -19.07 -4.07
CA LEU A 239 -7.78 -17.82 -3.57
C LEU A 239 -6.80 -16.65 -3.70
N LEU A 240 -5.50 -16.91 -3.47
CA LEU A 240 -4.46 -15.90 -3.63
C LEU A 240 -4.37 -15.45 -5.08
N PHE A 241 -4.35 -16.36 -6.06
CA PHE A 241 -4.34 -15.96 -7.47
C PHE A 241 -5.59 -15.21 -7.90
N VAL A 242 -6.75 -15.54 -7.33
CA VAL A 242 -7.98 -14.76 -7.54
C VAL A 242 -7.81 -13.35 -6.98
N VAL A 243 -7.32 -13.21 -5.74
CA VAL A 243 -7.11 -11.89 -5.13
C VAL A 243 -6.03 -11.09 -5.87
N VAL A 244 -4.94 -11.73 -6.29
CA VAL A 244 -3.87 -11.13 -7.11
C VAL A 244 -4.46 -10.61 -8.41
N ALA A 245 -5.14 -11.45 -9.19
CA ALA A 245 -5.76 -11.02 -10.44
C ALA A 245 -6.76 -9.87 -10.23
N ILE A 246 -7.58 -9.93 -9.17
CA ILE A 246 -8.52 -8.84 -8.86
C ILE A 246 -7.76 -7.56 -8.51
N THR A 247 -6.80 -7.61 -7.59
CA THR A 247 -6.10 -6.42 -7.09
C THR A 247 -5.25 -5.75 -8.16
N GLU A 248 -4.60 -6.53 -9.02
CA GLU A 248 -3.79 -6.02 -10.13
C GLU A 248 -4.66 -5.40 -11.22
N GLU A 249 -5.74 -6.08 -11.60
CA GLU A 249 -6.65 -5.56 -12.62
C GLU A 249 -7.41 -4.33 -12.12
N LEU A 250 -7.77 -4.25 -10.83
CA LEU A 250 -8.31 -3.03 -10.23
C LEU A 250 -7.31 -1.87 -10.24
N GLY A 251 -6.02 -2.15 -9.99
CA GLY A 251 -4.94 -1.16 -10.12
C GLY A 251 -4.79 -0.67 -11.56
N ALA A 252 -4.82 -1.58 -12.53
CA ALA A 252 -4.78 -1.27 -13.96
C ALA A 252 -6.03 -0.50 -14.44
N LEU A 253 -7.19 -0.77 -13.83
CA LEU A 253 -8.49 -0.13 -14.11
C LEU A 253 -8.45 1.40 -13.96
N VAL A 254 -7.57 1.89 -13.09
CA VAL A 254 -7.39 3.30 -12.81
C VAL A 254 -6.57 4.00 -13.91
N LEU A 255 -5.73 3.26 -14.66
CA LEU A 255 -4.58 3.83 -15.37
C LEU A 255 -4.40 3.35 -16.82
N GLY A 256 -5.13 2.32 -17.26
CA GLY A 256 -5.19 1.89 -18.67
C GLY A 256 -3.91 1.22 -19.18
N PHE A 257 -3.71 1.23 -20.52
CA PHE A 257 -2.64 0.48 -21.22
C PHE A 257 -1.21 0.78 -20.74
N ALA A 258 -0.94 1.99 -20.26
CA ALA A 258 0.38 2.34 -19.71
C ALA A 258 0.67 1.65 -18.36
N SER A 259 -0.27 0.88 -17.81
CA SER A 259 -0.10 0.14 -16.57
C SER A 259 0.84 -1.05 -16.69
N GLY A 260 0.89 -1.75 -17.84
CA GLY A 260 1.73 -2.93 -17.99
C GLY A 260 3.22 -2.65 -17.79
N LEU A 261 3.72 -1.50 -18.25
CA LEU A 261 5.12 -1.11 -18.07
C LEU A 261 5.43 -0.72 -16.60
N GLY A 262 4.49 -0.05 -15.94
CA GLY A 262 4.61 0.33 -14.53
C GLY A 262 4.53 -0.87 -13.60
N PHE A 263 3.67 -1.84 -13.92
CA PHE A 263 3.52 -3.08 -13.19
C PHE A 263 4.75 -3.99 -13.36
N PHE A 264 5.30 -4.10 -14.57
CA PHE A 264 6.55 -4.82 -14.82
C PHE A 264 7.73 -4.24 -14.03
N LEU A 265 7.86 -2.92 -13.97
CA LEU A 265 8.94 -2.26 -13.20
C LEU A 265 8.75 -2.45 -11.68
N ALA A 266 7.50 -2.58 -11.24
CA ALA A 266 7.11 -2.82 -9.87
C ALA A 266 7.31 -4.26 -9.41
N GLU A 267 6.91 -5.23 -10.23
CA GLU A 267 7.20 -6.65 -10.08
C GLU A 267 8.70 -6.87 -9.91
N LYS A 268 9.51 -6.11 -10.65
CA LYS A 268 10.97 -6.10 -10.51
C LYS A 268 11.50 -5.63 -9.15
N ILE A 269 10.81 -4.69 -8.51
CA ILE A 269 11.14 -4.22 -7.16
C ILE A 269 10.62 -5.23 -6.12
N ALA A 270 9.48 -5.88 -6.39
CA ALA A 270 8.95 -6.96 -5.56
C ALA A 270 9.90 -8.19 -5.53
N LEU A 271 10.71 -8.42 -6.56
CA LEU A 271 11.78 -9.43 -6.53
C LEU A 271 12.87 -9.15 -5.48
N LEU A 272 12.96 -7.94 -4.89
CA LEU A 272 13.80 -7.72 -3.71
C LEU A 272 13.34 -8.51 -2.49
N ALA A 273 12.10 -9.03 -2.48
CA ALA A 273 11.61 -9.99 -1.51
C ALA A 273 12.41 -11.31 -1.51
N GLN A 274 13.03 -11.68 -2.65
CA GLN A 274 13.92 -12.85 -2.76
C GLN A 274 15.16 -12.70 -1.88
N LEU A 275 15.60 -11.47 -1.60
CA LEU A 275 16.75 -11.20 -0.73
C LEU A 275 16.47 -11.50 0.75
N VAL A 276 15.20 -11.68 1.13
CA VAL A 276 14.75 -11.89 2.52
C VAL A 276 14.11 -13.28 2.72
N GLY A 277 14.15 -14.15 1.71
CA GLY A 277 13.83 -15.57 1.87
C GLY A 277 12.36 -15.96 1.76
N LEU A 278 11.48 -15.13 1.17
CA LEU A 278 10.08 -15.50 0.86
C LEU A 278 9.94 -16.63 -0.18
N GLU A 279 11.06 -17.20 -0.64
CA GLU A 279 11.13 -18.29 -1.61
C GLU A 279 10.68 -19.63 -1.01
N GLN A 280 10.66 -19.76 0.32
CA GLN A 280 10.31 -20.99 1.05
C GLN A 280 8.80 -21.17 1.28
N LEU A 281 7.99 -20.12 1.11
CA LEU A 281 6.53 -20.20 1.04
C LEU A 281 6.13 -20.81 -0.30
N ALA A 282 5.35 -21.89 -0.30
CA ALA A 282 4.79 -22.51 -1.53
C ALA A 282 4.01 -21.51 -2.43
N ALA A 283 3.51 -20.41 -1.86
CA ALA A 283 2.89 -19.30 -2.59
C ALA A 283 3.91 -18.29 -3.17
N GLY A 284 5.06 -18.08 -2.51
CA GLY A 284 6.21 -17.36 -3.07
C GLY A 284 6.88 -18.19 -4.18
N GLU A 285 6.99 -19.50 -3.98
CA GLU A 285 7.41 -20.45 -5.00
C GLU A 285 6.37 -20.67 -6.11
N ALA A 286 5.16 -20.09 -6.03
CA ALA A 286 4.14 -20.17 -7.07
C ALA A 286 3.85 -18.84 -7.77
N GLY A 287 3.84 -17.73 -7.02
CA GLY A 287 3.65 -16.38 -7.53
C GLY A 287 4.95 -15.64 -7.88
N LEU A 288 6.08 -16.04 -7.27
CA LEU A 288 7.41 -15.43 -7.46
C LEU A 288 8.42 -16.38 -8.12
N SER A 289 8.10 -17.67 -8.31
CA SER A 289 8.85 -18.59 -9.19
C SER A 289 8.69 -18.30 -10.67
N GLY A 290 7.72 -17.44 -11.04
CA GLY A 290 7.80 -16.67 -12.28
C GLY A 290 9.05 -15.79 -12.37
N GLY A 291 9.80 -15.62 -11.28
CA GLY A 291 11.06 -14.88 -11.19
C GLY A 291 12.28 -15.72 -10.80
N VAL A 292 12.15 -17.02 -10.51
CA VAL A 292 13.29 -17.94 -10.37
C VAL A 292 13.63 -18.44 -11.76
N ALA A 293 14.35 -17.61 -12.49
CA ALA A 293 14.85 -17.99 -13.78
C ALA A 293 15.87 -19.14 -13.64
N PRO A 294 15.73 -20.23 -14.40
CA PRO A 294 16.85 -21.10 -14.68
C PRO A 294 18.02 -20.25 -15.19
N GLU A 295 19.27 -20.59 -14.83
CA GLU A 295 20.49 -19.83 -15.15
C GLU A 295 20.75 -19.61 -16.67
N SER A 296 19.85 -20.09 -17.54
CA SER A 296 19.83 -19.82 -18.97
C SER A 296 19.13 -18.50 -19.32
N GLY A 297 19.89 -17.53 -19.82
CA GLY A 297 19.40 -16.19 -20.24
C GLY A 297 18.12 -16.13 -21.11
N PRO A 298 17.85 -17.08 -22.04
CA PRO A 298 16.62 -17.05 -22.84
C PRO A 298 15.33 -17.31 -22.05
N VAL A 299 15.40 -18.16 -21.01
CA VAL A 299 14.25 -18.50 -20.17
C VAL A 299 13.95 -17.34 -19.21
N LEU A 300 15.00 -16.68 -18.70
CA LEU A 300 14.91 -15.47 -17.88
C LEU A 300 14.20 -14.33 -18.63
N LEU A 301 14.48 -14.14 -19.93
CA LEU A 301 13.77 -13.16 -20.77
C LEU A 301 12.30 -13.52 -20.98
N LEU A 302 11.96 -14.80 -21.08
CA LEU A 302 10.58 -15.27 -21.26
C LEU A 302 9.73 -15.00 -20.00
N PHE A 303 10.29 -15.29 -18.83
CA PHE A 303 9.68 -14.99 -17.53
C PHE A 303 9.51 -13.48 -17.28
N LEU A 304 10.21 -12.63 -18.03
CA LEU A 304 10.05 -11.18 -17.98
C LEU A 304 9.04 -10.64 -18.96
N LEU A 305 9.09 -11.13 -20.19
CA LEU A 305 8.26 -10.63 -21.27
C LEU A 305 6.84 -11.18 -21.18
N ALA A 306 6.65 -12.36 -20.57
CA ALA A 306 5.33 -13.00 -20.48
C ALA A 306 4.37 -12.28 -19.51
N PRO A 307 4.75 -11.92 -18.26
CA PRO A 307 3.90 -11.07 -17.41
C PRO A 307 3.64 -9.70 -18.04
N LEU A 308 4.67 -9.06 -18.62
CA LEU A 308 4.51 -7.78 -19.32
C LEU A 308 3.51 -7.89 -20.48
N ALA A 309 3.59 -8.96 -21.27
CA ALA A 309 2.65 -9.21 -22.37
C ALA A 309 1.24 -9.47 -21.82
N LEU A 310 1.10 -10.20 -20.72
CA LEU A 310 -0.18 -10.43 -20.06
C LEU A 310 -0.82 -9.11 -19.67
N HIS A 311 -0.12 -8.25 -18.93
CA HIS A 311 -0.66 -6.95 -18.52
C HIS A 311 -0.98 -6.05 -19.71
N ALA A 312 -0.17 -6.09 -20.79
CA ALA A 312 -0.48 -5.36 -22.01
C ALA A 312 -1.79 -5.86 -22.66
N VAL A 313 -2.01 -7.18 -22.67
CA VAL A 313 -3.23 -7.81 -23.20
C VAL A 313 -4.45 -7.48 -22.33
N THR A 314 -4.37 -7.69 -21.02
CA THR A 314 -5.49 -7.46 -20.10
C THR A 314 -5.88 -5.99 -20.05
N ALA A 315 -4.90 -5.08 -20.04
CA ALA A 315 -5.17 -3.64 -20.14
C ALA A 315 -5.79 -3.25 -21.50
N SER A 316 -5.40 -3.90 -22.60
CA SER A 316 -6.01 -3.67 -23.91
C SER A 316 -7.47 -4.14 -23.97
N ILE A 317 -7.78 -5.30 -23.38
CA ILE A 317 -9.15 -5.81 -23.26
C ILE A 317 -10.02 -4.79 -22.52
N SER A 318 -9.58 -4.34 -21.34
CA SER A 318 -10.28 -3.35 -20.53
C SER A 318 -10.45 -2.00 -21.27
N ALA A 319 -9.42 -1.53 -21.98
CA ALA A 319 -9.48 -0.30 -22.76
C ALA A 319 -10.49 -0.37 -23.94
N VAL A 320 -10.54 -1.51 -24.64
CA VAL A 320 -11.53 -1.73 -25.71
C VAL A 320 -12.95 -1.75 -25.14
N GLY A 321 -13.16 -2.41 -24.00
CA GLY A 321 -14.45 -2.38 -23.29
C GLY A 321 -14.87 -0.95 -22.90
N ALA A 322 -13.94 -0.17 -22.35
CA ALA A 322 -14.16 1.22 -21.97
C ALA A 322 -14.60 2.09 -23.15
N SER A 323 -14.02 1.86 -24.35
CA SER A 323 -14.37 2.60 -25.57
C SER A 323 -15.82 2.38 -26.03
N ARG A 324 -16.48 1.32 -25.56
CA ARG A 324 -17.84 0.92 -25.96
C ARG A 324 -18.91 1.23 -24.91
N GLY A 325 -18.54 1.78 -23.76
CA GLY A 325 -19.46 2.21 -22.71
C GLY A 325 -19.39 1.39 -21.42
N LYS A 326 -20.09 1.85 -20.38
CA LYS A 326 -19.95 1.35 -19.00
C LYS A 326 -20.22 -0.14 -18.81
N GLY A 327 -21.27 -0.67 -19.45
CA GLY A 327 -21.60 -2.10 -19.35
C GLY A 327 -20.55 -2.99 -20.02
N GLN A 328 -20.09 -2.58 -21.21
CA GLN A 328 -19.05 -3.29 -21.96
C GLN A 328 -17.69 -3.23 -21.24
N TYR A 329 -17.43 -2.13 -20.53
CA TYR A 329 -16.25 -2.01 -19.68
C TYR A 329 -16.25 -3.05 -18.56
N LEU A 330 -17.35 -3.21 -17.83
CA LEU A 330 -17.45 -4.20 -16.75
C LEU A 330 -17.24 -5.63 -17.27
N ILE A 331 -17.82 -5.97 -18.43
CA ILE A 331 -17.64 -7.26 -19.06
C ILE A 331 -16.16 -7.47 -19.45
N ALA A 332 -15.55 -6.47 -20.09
CA ALA A 332 -14.15 -6.54 -20.49
C ALA A 332 -13.20 -6.72 -19.32
N VAL A 333 -13.44 -6.01 -18.20
CA VAL A 333 -12.67 -6.19 -16.96
C VAL A 333 -12.81 -7.61 -16.41
N ALA A 334 -14.03 -8.16 -16.39
CA ALA A 334 -14.23 -9.55 -15.95
C ALA A 334 -13.48 -10.55 -16.85
N ILE A 335 -13.46 -10.32 -18.16
CA ILE A 335 -12.68 -11.13 -19.11
C ILE A 335 -11.18 -10.97 -18.85
N ALA A 336 -10.69 -9.75 -18.66
CA ALA A 336 -9.29 -9.46 -18.35
C ALA A 336 -8.83 -10.19 -17.08
N MET A 337 -9.61 -10.13 -16.00
CA MET A 337 -9.37 -10.87 -14.76
C MET A 337 -9.33 -12.40 -15.00
N GLY A 338 -10.23 -12.93 -15.83
CA GLY A 338 -10.25 -14.35 -16.19
C GLY A 338 -9.02 -14.78 -16.99
N VAL A 339 -8.58 -13.97 -17.96
CA VAL A 339 -7.36 -14.22 -18.75
C VAL A 339 -6.13 -14.19 -17.85
N HIS A 340 -6.05 -13.21 -16.96
CA HIS A 340 -4.97 -13.07 -15.99
C HIS A 340 -4.90 -14.28 -15.05
N LEU A 341 -6.02 -14.65 -14.44
CA LEU A 341 -6.11 -15.81 -13.56
C LEU A 341 -5.71 -17.10 -14.29
N ALA A 342 -6.18 -17.30 -15.53
CA ALA A 342 -5.84 -18.48 -16.33
C ALA A 342 -4.34 -18.56 -16.63
N TYR A 343 -3.69 -17.43 -16.92
CA TYR A 343 -2.25 -17.37 -17.11
C TYR A 343 -1.52 -17.74 -15.80
N ASN A 344 -1.88 -17.10 -14.68
CA ASN A 344 -1.22 -17.35 -13.39
C ASN A 344 -1.34 -18.83 -12.98
N LEU A 345 -2.53 -19.41 -13.08
CA LEU A 345 -2.74 -20.85 -12.81
C LEU A 345 -1.95 -21.73 -13.80
N GLY A 346 -1.91 -21.36 -15.08
CA GLY A 346 -1.15 -22.09 -16.10
C GLY A 346 0.35 -22.12 -15.82
N VAL A 347 0.94 -21.00 -15.39
CA VAL A 347 2.34 -20.91 -14.99
C VAL A 347 2.61 -21.85 -13.82
N VAL A 348 1.79 -21.79 -12.77
CA VAL A 348 1.95 -22.61 -11.56
C VAL A 348 1.88 -24.09 -11.89
N LEU A 349 0.83 -24.52 -12.60
CA LEU A 349 0.64 -25.92 -12.98
C LEU A 349 1.77 -26.47 -13.87
N THR A 350 2.49 -25.60 -14.58
CA THR A 350 3.56 -26.00 -15.50
C THR A 350 4.94 -25.98 -14.85
N TYR A 351 5.21 -25.02 -13.96
CA TYR A 351 6.57 -24.74 -13.47
C TYR A 351 6.77 -24.95 -11.96
N VAL A 352 5.70 -25.17 -11.20
CA VAL A 352 5.74 -25.33 -9.74
C VAL A 352 5.27 -26.74 -9.44
N GLN A 353 6.22 -27.67 -9.33
CA GLN A 353 5.98 -29.07 -8.98
C GLN A 353 6.51 -29.42 -7.61
#